data_AF-A0A938F5L1-F1
#
_entry.id   AF-A0A938F5L1-F1
#
_cell.length_a   1.000
_cell.length_b   1.000
_cell.length_c   1.000
_cell.angle_alpha   90.00
_cell.angle_beta   90.00
_cell.angle_gamma   90.00
#
_symmetry.space_group_name_H-M   'P 1'
#
loop_
_entity.id
_entity.type
_entity.pdbx_description
1 polymer ?
#
loop_
_entity_poly.entity_id
_entity_poly.type
_entity_poly.pdbx_seq_one_letter_code
_entity_poly.pdbx_strand_id
1 'polypeptide(L)'
;MNHHSAPLPAIATNRRIPPPAAGIPRTGITGNASTRSTNDSAPPTGPSITQATPSPTTHSPTATPIAVTPPRRRTALRVARIPPGTGGNAARSRSLSATAEEYGPAPLPPVHRGRGLRGFGTTGLALLAAAGWTAVRVGGATAVFAPTRWPVVAVAVATCLVGRRAVVVGAVIGAGLAAGSAAWHGVDVPGVGECSGMAVLRTDPESRGARTTAVVEIDGRRWRAIAHGRVSPRLARASAGESVLIEATCAPGRGRFARMDRVRHVLGTASVTAVSEVSRPVSRVALASNRLRRALAQGASSMDGENRALFMGLIIGDDRAQTTETIAAFRGAGLAHLTAVSGQNITYLLILAGPLLALLGRWPRLVVGLGLVGWFVVLTRAEPSVVRAAAMAMVSALTVSVGSPINGRSVLAVAVLVVLAVDPMLAWSVGFALSVGATAGLAWLSVPLGRLVGSSRMAAVLVPTLAAQIGTAPVSLVVFGTLPVVGLVANPLAVPVAGVVMTLGIPLSLAAVVCPPLSPSVAVVLEPALSWIAHVAATASRVGPRGWPNALLWCALAVPVLWRLRRGRAAVHATG
;
A
#
# COMPACT_ATOMS: atom_id res chain seq x y z
N MET A 1 -10.42 35.21 -52.35
CA MET A 1 -9.26 34.62 -53.06
C MET A 1 -8.99 33.29 -52.36
N ASN A 2 -9.56 32.15 -52.76
CA ASN A 2 -9.67 31.55 -54.11
C ASN A 2 -8.27 31.19 -54.64
N HIS A 3 -7.98 29.98 -55.11
CA HIS A 3 -8.70 28.69 -55.03
C HIS A 3 -7.68 27.57 -55.34
N HIS A 4 -7.87 26.34 -54.83
CA HIS A 4 -8.22 25.19 -55.69
C HIS A 4 -8.42 23.90 -54.87
N SER A 5 -9.53 23.22 -55.17
CA SER A 5 -9.81 21.81 -54.84
C SER A 5 -9.16 20.90 -55.93
N ALA A 6 -9.18 19.56 -55.94
CA ALA A 6 -9.96 18.51 -55.25
C ALA A 6 -9.23 17.14 -55.47
N PRO A 7 -9.88 15.94 -55.41
CA PRO A 7 -10.91 15.43 -54.51
C PRO A 7 -10.52 14.08 -53.85
N LEU A 8 -11.44 13.53 -53.03
CA LEU A 8 -11.46 12.13 -52.56
C LEU A 8 -11.88 11.14 -53.66
N PRO A 9 -11.70 9.82 -53.42
CA PRO A 9 -12.77 8.85 -53.61
C PRO A 9 -13.31 8.33 -52.26
N ALA A 10 -14.59 7.92 -52.26
CA ALA A 10 -15.28 7.32 -51.12
C ALA A 10 -16.04 6.05 -51.58
N ILE A 11 -16.98 5.53 -50.77
CA ILE A 11 -17.85 4.36 -51.02
C ILE A 11 -17.08 3.02 -50.80
N ALA A 12 -17.64 1.96 -50.19
CA ALA A 12 -19.04 1.71 -49.80
C ALA A 12 -19.23 1.37 -48.30
N THR A 13 -20.32 1.88 -47.72
CA THR A 13 -21.02 1.27 -46.58
C THR A 13 -22.20 0.44 -47.12
N ASN A 14 -22.42 -0.79 -46.63
CA ASN A 14 -23.60 -1.55 -47.03
C ASN A 14 -24.01 -2.70 -46.08
N ARG A 15 -25.17 -2.55 -45.41
CA ARG A 15 -26.08 -3.62 -44.92
C ARG A 15 -25.53 -4.54 -43.79
N ARG A 16 -26.37 -5.14 -42.93
CA ARG A 16 -27.84 -5.11 -42.74
C ARG A 16 -28.17 -5.39 -41.26
N ILE A 17 -29.24 -4.79 -40.73
CA ILE A 17 -29.88 -5.21 -39.47
C ILE A 17 -31.04 -6.16 -39.83
N PRO A 18 -31.17 -7.33 -39.20
CA PRO A 18 -32.36 -8.18 -39.33
C PRO A 18 -33.48 -7.75 -38.33
N PRO A 19 -34.77 -7.81 -38.72
CA PRO A 19 -35.90 -7.54 -37.83
C PRO A 19 -36.19 -8.72 -36.88
N PRO A 20 -36.99 -8.52 -35.81
CA PRO A 20 -37.37 -9.60 -34.89
C PRO A 20 -38.36 -10.59 -35.52
N ALA A 21 -38.19 -11.88 -35.21
CA ALA A 21 -39.18 -12.93 -35.50
C ALA A 21 -40.21 -13.06 -34.36
N ALA A 22 -41.43 -13.50 -34.66
CA ALA A 22 -42.56 -13.50 -33.73
C ALA A 22 -43.29 -14.85 -33.65
N GLY A 23 -43.68 -15.26 -32.42
CA GLY A 23 -44.54 -16.41 -32.14
C GLY A 23 -43.84 -17.78 -32.27
N ILE A 24 -44.37 -18.93 -31.82
CA ILE A 24 -45.58 -19.37 -31.05
C ILE A 24 -45.17 -20.73 -30.38
N PRO A 25 -45.76 -21.28 -29.28
CA PRO A 25 -46.82 -20.80 -28.38
C PRO A 25 -46.41 -20.67 -26.89
N ARG A 26 -47.36 -20.17 -26.07
CA ARG A 26 -47.49 -20.57 -24.65
C ARG A 26 -48.43 -21.78 -24.56
N THR A 27 -48.03 -22.85 -23.88
CA THR A 27 -48.96 -23.89 -23.40
C THR A 27 -49.14 -23.75 -21.89
N GLY A 28 -50.34 -23.34 -21.46
CA GLY A 28 -50.73 -23.35 -20.05
C GLY A 28 -51.89 -24.33 -19.84
N ILE A 29 -51.74 -25.20 -18.84
CA ILE A 29 -52.79 -26.08 -18.30
C ILE A 29 -52.62 -25.97 -16.78
N THR A 30 -53.32 -25.05 -16.10
CA THR A 30 -54.65 -25.23 -15.48
C THR A 30 -54.76 -26.44 -14.56
N GLY A 31 -54.82 -26.19 -13.24
CA GLY A 31 -54.99 -27.22 -12.22
C GLY A 31 -55.16 -26.61 -10.82
N ASN A 32 -56.40 -26.45 -10.38
CA ASN A 32 -56.74 -25.91 -9.04
C ASN A 32 -56.85 -27.04 -8.00
N ALA A 33 -56.13 -26.91 -6.88
CA ALA A 33 -56.49 -27.42 -5.54
C ALA A 33 -55.45 -26.83 -4.54
N SER A 34 -55.74 -25.90 -3.64
CA SER A 34 -56.71 -25.85 -2.52
C SER A 34 -56.23 -26.57 -1.23
N THR A 35 -56.40 -25.85 -0.12
CA THR A 35 -56.50 -26.31 1.28
C THR A 35 -55.28 -26.91 2.03
N ARG A 36 -54.94 -26.19 3.12
CA ARG A 36 -54.88 -26.71 4.52
C ARG A 36 -53.68 -27.59 4.95
N SER A 37 -52.69 -26.91 5.54
CA SER A 37 -52.29 -27.04 6.97
C SER A 37 -52.61 -28.35 7.72
N THR A 38 -51.57 -29.06 8.18
CA THR A 38 -51.24 -29.21 9.62
C THR A 38 -49.80 -29.73 9.80
N ASN A 39 -49.14 -29.32 10.89
CA ASN A 39 -48.08 -30.14 11.49
C ASN A 39 -48.76 -31.23 12.34
N ASP A 40 -48.29 -32.47 12.28
CA ASP A 40 -48.00 -33.31 13.45
C ASP A 40 -47.60 -34.75 13.05
N SER A 41 -46.52 -35.27 13.65
CA SER A 41 -46.18 -36.68 13.92
C SER A 41 -44.72 -36.79 14.36
N ALA A 42 -44.40 -37.63 15.36
CA ALA A 42 -43.11 -37.58 16.07
C ALA A 42 -42.34 -38.95 16.11
N PRO A 43 -41.65 -39.42 17.18
CA PRO A 43 -40.34 -40.11 17.04
C PRO A 43 -40.40 -41.61 17.43
N PRO A 44 -39.26 -42.33 17.67
CA PRO A 44 -38.47 -42.30 18.93
C PRO A 44 -36.93 -42.35 18.67
N THR A 45 -35.97 -42.48 19.61
CA THR A 45 -35.87 -42.57 21.10
C THR A 45 -35.00 -41.39 21.62
N GLY A 46 -34.50 -41.25 22.86
CA GLY A 46 -34.63 -41.96 24.14
C GLY A 46 -33.31 -42.64 24.63
N PRO A 47 -33.02 -42.74 25.96
CA PRO A 47 -33.77 -42.24 27.13
C PRO A 47 -32.98 -41.31 28.09
N SER A 48 -33.68 -40.88 29.14
CA SER A 48 -33.37 -39.88 30.19
C SER A 48 -32.36 -40.27 31.29
N ILE A 49 -31.83 -39.25 31.99
CA ILE A 49 -31.84 -39.06 33.48
C ILE A 49 -31.04 -37.76 33.81
N THR A 50 -31.31 -36.90 34.82
CA THR A 50 -32.51 -36.46 35.58
C THR A 50 -32.19 -35.07 36.21
N GLN A 51 -33.18 -34.26 36.59
CA GLN A 51 -32.99 -32.95 37.25
C GLN A 51 -32.92 -33.02 38.79
N ALA A 52 -32.26 -32.05 39.43
CA ALA A 52 -32.59 -31.59 40.79
C ALA A 52 -32.11 -30.15 41.04
N THR A 53 -32.98 -29.30 41.60
CA THR A 53 -32.67 -27.98 42.16
C THR A 53 -33.12 -27.97 43.62
N PRO A 54 -32.45 -27.22 44.51
CA PRO A 54 -33.22 -26.33 45.38
C PRO A 54 -32.58 -24.95 45.58
N SER A 55 -33.33 -24.05 46.22
CA SER A 55 -32.99 -22.64 46.42
C SER A 55 -32.51 -22.36 47.88
N PRO A 56 -32.60 -21.15 48.50
CA PRO A 56 -31.41 -20.58 49.15
C PRO A 56 -31.52 -20.36 50.68
N THR A 57 -30.38 -20.09 51.33
CA THR A 57 -30.36 -19.47 52.68
C THR A 57 -29.08 -18.67 52.94
N THR A 58 -29.20 -17.65 53.80
CA THR A 58 -28.12 -16.79 54.31
C THR A 58 -27.49 -17.35 55.57
N HIS A 59 -26.18 -17.15 55.81
CA HIS A 59 -25.64 -16.89 57.16
C HIS A 59 -24.21 -16.32 57.17
N SER A 60 -23.87 -15.67 58.27
CA SER A 60 -22.54 -15.26 58.79
C SER A 60 -22.72 -15.11 60.32
N PRO A 61 -21.67 -15.00 61.17
CA PRO A 61 -20.22 -14.88 60.91
C PRO A 61 -19.36 -15.92 61.68
N THR A 62 -18.02 -15.77 61.69
CA THR A 62 -17.06 -15.91 62.83
C THR A 62 -15.61 -15.74 62.29
N ALA A 63 -14.58 -15.45 63.09
CA ALA A 63 -13.37 -14.75 62.62
C ALA A 63 -12.00 -15.17 63.21
N THR A 64 -10.94 -14.97 62.38
CA THR A 64 -9.52 -14.66 62.72
C THR A 64 -8.66 -15.69 63.50
N PRO A 65 -7.32 -15.53 63.58
CA PRO A 65 -6.40 -14.58 62.90
C PRO A 65 -5.52 -15.33 61.83
N ILE A 66 -4.24 -15.11 61.45
CA ILE A 66 -3.04 -14.33 61.88
C ILE A 66 -2.30 -13.71 60.65
N ALA A 67 -1.43 -12.74 60.94
CA ALA A 67 -0.54 -11.90 60.13
C ALA A 67 0.27 -12.45 58.91
N VAL A 68 0.49 -11.54 57.94
CA VAL A 68 1.78 -11.34 57.23
C VAL A 68 2.13 -9.84 57.22
N THR A 69 3.40 -9.48 57.37
CA THR A 69 3.88 -8.10 57.61
C THR A 69 4.28 -7.34 56.32
N PRO A 70 3.95 -6.04 56.14
CA PRO A 70 4.32 -5.27 54.95
C PRO A 70 5.56 -4.36 55.15
N PRO A 71 6.52 -4.32 54.20
CA PRO A 71 7.59 -3.32 54.17
C PRO A 71 7.11 -1.98 53.56
N ARG A 72 7.71 -0.87 54.02
CA ARG A 72 7.29 0.51 53.71
C ARG A 72 7.99 1.09 52.46
N ARG A 73 7.29 1.96 51.73
CA ARG A 73 7.75 3.35 51.45
C ARG A 73 6.59 4.24 50.98
N ARG A 74 6.30 5.30 51.74
CA ARG A 74 5.37 6.38 51.34
C ARG A 74 6.12 7.40 50.47
N THR A 75 5.45 7.97 49.48
CA THR A 75 5.80 9.26 48.88
C THR A 75 4.55 10.14 48.90
N ALA A 76 4.66 11.40 49.33
CA ALA A 76 3.49 12.21 49.67
C ALA A 76 2.88 12.94 48.46
N LEU A 77 1.56 12.82 48.28
CA LEU A 77 0.78 13.66 47.38
C LEU A 77 0.53 15.03 48.02
N ARG A 78 1.24 16.07 47.57
CA ARG A 78 1.10 17.44 48.07
C ARG A 78 0.07 18.19 47.22
N VAL A 79 -1.21 18.13 47.63
CA VAL A 79 -2.29 18.90 46.99
C VAL A 79 -2.12 20.39 47.30
N ALA A 80 -1.84 21.20 46.28
CA ALA A 80 -1.78 22.65 46.40
C ALA A 80 -3.19 23.28 46.27
N ARG A 81 -3.53 24.22 47.14
CA ARG A 81 -4.77 25.01 47.06
C ARG A 81 -4.66 26.07 45.96
N ILE A 82 -5.76 26.33 45.27
CA ILE A 82 -5.90 27.45 44.32
C ILE A 82 -6.47 28.66 45.09
N PRO A 83 -5.82 29.84 45.08
CA PRO A 83 -6.41 31.08 45.57
C PRO A 83 -7.34 31.73 44.53
N PRO A 84 -8.35 32.51 44.94
CA PRO A 84 -9.21 33.26 44.01
C PRO A 84 -8.42 34.37 43.30
N GLY A 85 -8.81 34.68 42.06
CA GLY A 85 -8.03 35.54 41.16
C GLY A 85 -8.49 36.99 41.05
N THR A 86 -7.71 37.76 40.29
CA THR A 86 -8.04 39.10 39.77
C THR A 86 -7.72 39.15 38.27
N GLY A 87 -8.34 40.09 37.53
CA GLY A 87 -8.36 40.09 36.06
C GLY A 87 -7.10 40.66 35.38
N GLY A 88 -6.95 40.37 34.09
CA GLY A 88 -5.88 40.93 33.24
C GLY A 88 -5.93 40.40 31.81
N ASN A 89 -6.52 41.16 30.89
CA ASN A 89 -6.89 40.67 29.55
C ASN A 89 -5.73 40.62 28.53
N ALA A 90 -4.51 40.33 28.99
CA ALA A 90 -3.26 40.43 28.22
C ALA A 90 -2.52 39.09 28.01
N ALA A 91 -2.87 38.02 28.74
CA ALA A 91 -2.10 36.77 28.77
C ALA A 91 -2.38 35.80 27.59
N ARG A 92 -3.33 36.09 26.70
CA ARG A 92 -3.86 35.12 25.72
C ARG A 92 -3.10 35.06 24.38
N SER A 93 -2.09 35.91 24.16
CA SER A 93 -1.34 36.02 22.90
C SER A 93 0.06 35.41 22.91
N ARG A 94 0.61 35.03 24.08
CA ARG A 94 1.97 34.48 24.22
C ARG A 94 2.04 32.96 24.42
N SER A 95 0.91 32.28 24.61
CA SER A 95 0.84 30.81 24.83
C SER A 95 0.80 29.97 23.55
N LEU A 96 0.77 30.58 22.36
CA LEU A 96 0.76 29.89 21.06
C LEU A 96 2.11 29.90 20.33
N SER A 97 3.15 30.54 20.89
CA SER A 97 4.53 30.53 20.38
C SER A 97 5.46 29.55 21.14
N ALA A 98 5.03 29.04 22.29
CA ALA A 98 5.86 28.27 23.22
C ALA A 98 5.81 26.73 23.01
N THR A 99 5.80 26.26 21.75
CA THR A 99 5.79 24.82 21.39
C THR A 99 6.74 24.45 20.25
N ALA A 100 7.64 25.36 19.87
CA ALA A 100 8.55 25.21 18.72
C ALA A 100 10.05 25.22 19.09
N GLU A 101 10.40 25.54 20.34
CA GLU A 101 11.77 25.57 20.85
C GLU A 101 11.87 24.76 22.16
N GLU A 102 13.10 24.51 22.61
CA GLU A 102 13.45 23.77 23.83
C GLU A 102 13.12 22.25 23.84
N TYR A 103 13.84 21.50 23.00
CA TYR A 103 14.15 20.09 23.26
C TYR A 103 15.68 19.86 23.18
N GLY A 104 16.42 20.55 24.04
CA GLY A 104 17.85 20.31 24.24
C GLY A 104 18.08 18.99 24.99
N PRO A 105 18.88 18.04 24.46
CA PRO A 105 19.14 16.78 25.16
C PRO A 105 20.13 16.99 26.31
N ALA A 106 19.71 16.68 27.54
CA ALA A 106 20.60 16.66 28.69
C ALA A 106 21.75 15.64 28.49
N PRO A 107 22.98 15.93 28.96
CA PRO A 107 24.13 15.07 28.73
C PRO A 107 24.06 13.77 29.55
N LEU A 108 23.71 12.66 28.89
CA LEU A 108 23.74 11.32 29.48
C LEU A 108 25.16 10.72 29.50
N PRO A 109 25.52 9.95 30.54
CA PRO A 109 26.88 9.43 30.73
C PRO A 109 27.35 8.48 29.61
N PRO A 110 28.68 8.30 29.45
CA PRO A 110 29.28 7.62 28.30
C PRO A 110 29.21 6.09 28.41
N VAL A 111 28.02 5.51 28.19
CA VAL A 111 27.89 4.07 27.90
C VAL A 111 28.77 3.72 26.69
N HIS A 112 29.58 2.66 26.79
CA HIS A 112 30.43 2.19 25.68
C HIS A 112 29.58 1.77 24.47
N ARG A 113 29.85 2.36 23.30
CA ARG A 113 29.00 2.24 22.10
C ARG A 113 29.66 1.40 21.01
N GLY A 114 28.95 0.39 20.50
CA GLY A 114 29.32 -0.30 19.26
C GLY A 114 29.26 0.63 18.04
N ARG A 115 30.37 0.76 17.30
CA ARG A 115 30.58 1.76 16.24
C ARG A 115 30.43 1.20 14.80
N GLY A 116 29.35 0.46 14.54
CA GLY A 116 29.00 -0.02 13.19
C GLY A 116 28.30 1.07 12.35
N LEU A 117 27.10 0.77 11.85
CA LEU A 117 26.29 1.68 11.02
C LEU A 117 26.04 3.08 11.62
N ARG A 118 26.14 3.25 12.94
CA ARG A 118 26.09 4.56 13.63
C ARG A 118 27.24 5.51 13.26
N GLY A 119 28.26 5.04 12.53
CA GLY A 119 29.37 5.86 12.02
C GLY A 119 29.04 6.76 10.82
N PHE A 120 27.84 6.63 10.21
CA PHE A 120 27.37 7.50 9.13
C PHE A 120 26.31 8.50 9.62
N GLY A 121 26.47 9.77 9.24
CA GLY A 121 25.41 10.77 9.39
C GLY A 121 24.22 10.49 8.47
N THR A 122 23.10 11.20 8.68
CA THR A 122 21.84 10.98 7.94
C THR A 122 22.02 11.13 6.42
N THR A 123 22.79 12.13 5.99
CA THR A 123 23.18 12.35 4.59
C THR A 123 24.03 11.20 4.05
N GLY A 124 24.96 10.67 4.87
CA GLY A 124 25.83 9.56 4.49
C GLY A 124 25.07 8.24 4.29
N LEU A 125 24.09 7.95 5.14
CA LEU A 125 23.19 6.79 4.96
C LEU A 125 22.34 6.93 3.69
N ALA A 126 21.84 8.13 3.39
CA ALA A 126 21.05 8.37 2.18
C ALA A 126 21.90 8.24 0.90
N LEU A 127 23.14 8.73 0.91
CA LEU A 127 24.11 8.53 -0.18
C LEU A 127 24.48 7.04 -0.34
N LEU A 128 24.65 6.30 0.77
CA LEU A 128 24.91 4.86 0.75
C LEU A 128 23.73 4.07 0.14
N ALA A 129 22.48 4.44 0.47
CA ALA A 129 21.30 3.84 -0.12
C ALA A 129 21.14 4.17 -1.61
N ALA A 130 21.47 5.40 -2.03
CA ALA A 130 21.49 5.79 -3.43
C ALA A 130 22.58 5.03 -4.21
N ALA A 131 23.79 4.88 -3.64
CA ALA A 131 24.88 4.10 -4.22
C ALA A 131 24.55 2.61 -4.34
N GLY A 132 23.89 2.03 -3.34
CA GLY A 132 23.38 0.65 -3.42
C GLY A 132 22.34 0.47 -4.53
N TRP A 133 21.40 1.42 -4.69
CA TRP A 133 20.41 1.37 -5.77
C TRP A 133 21.05 1.51 -7.15
N THR A 134 21.95 2.48 -7.35
CA THR A 134 22.65 2.64 -8.63
C THR A 134 23.54 1.44 -8.94
N ALA A 135 24.19 0.84 -7.93
CA ALA A 135 24.92 -0.42 -8.09
C ALA A 135 24.02 -1.58 -8.56
N VAL A 136 22.84 -1.78 -7.97
CA VAL A 136 21.86 -2.78 -8.44
C VAL A 136 21.45 -2.50 -9.90
N ARG A 137 21.14 -1.24 -10.23
CA ARG A 137 20.78 -0.82 -11.60
C ARG A 137 21.89 -1.11 -12.62
N VAL A 138 23.15 -0.86 -12.26
CA VAL A 138 24.31 -1.10 -13.12
C VAL A 138 24.59 -2.59 -13.25
N GLY A 139 24.56 -3.37 -12.16
CA GLY A 139 24.79 -4.82 -12.19
C GLY A 139 23.81 -5.56 -13.10
N GLY A 140 22.53 -5.19 -13.05
CA GLY A 140 21.52 -5.76 -13.96
C GLY A 140 21.62 -5.27 -15.41
N ALA A 141 22.29 -4.14 -15.67
CA ALA A 141 22.58 -3.68 -17.03
C ALA A 141 23.84 -4.35 -17.60
N THR A 142 24.85 -4.62 -16.77
CA THR A 142 26.12 -5.26 -17.18
C THR A 142 26.03 -6.79 -17.26
N ALA A 143 25.05 -7.42 -16.61
CA ALA A 143 24.70 -8.84 -16.80
C ALA A 143 24.37 -9.22 -18.26
N VAL A 144 24.00 -8.24 -19.08
CA VAL A 144 23.78 -8.43 -20.53
C VAL A 144 25.11 -8.62 -21.29
N PHE A 145 26.25 -8.24 -20.70
CA PHE A 145 27.54 -8.14 -21.38
C PHE A 145 28.66 -9.01 -20.78
N ALA A 146 28.57 -9.49 -19.53
CA ALA A 146 29.60 -10.36 -18.95
C ALA A 146 29.11 -11.27 -17.80
N PRO A 147 29.51 -12.56 -17.75
CA PRO A 147 29.23 -13.47 -16.64
C PRO A 147 30.27 -13.41 -15.50
N THR A 148 31.22 -12.46 -15.55
CA THR A 148 32.39 -12.43 -14.68
C THR A 148 32.12 -11.76 -13.33
N ARG A 149 32.33 -12.51 -12.24
CA ARG A 149 32.25 -12.04 -10.83
C ARG A 149 33.34 -11.02 -10.42
N TRP A 150 34.24 -10.68 -11.34
CA TRP A 150 35.46 -9.92 -11.11
C TRP A 150 35.29 -8.44 -10.68
N PRO A 151 34.29 -7.63 -11.12
CA PRO A 151 34.18 -6.24 -10.67
C PRO A 151 33.78 -6.15 -9.19
N VAL A 152 33.08 -7.16 -8.66
CA VAL A 152 32.76 -7.26 -7.22
C VAL A 152 34.03 -7.47 -6.41
N VAL A 153 34.94 -8.34 -6.88
CA VAL A 153 36.26 -8.56 -6.27
C VAL A 153 37.12 -7.31 -6.37
N ALA A 154 37.19 -6.67 -7.55
CA ALA A 154 37.99 -5.45 -7.76
C ALA A 154 37.55 -4.29 -6.85
N VAL A 155 36.25 -4.05 -6.71
CA VAL A 155 35.72 -3.01 -5.80
C VAL A 155 35.96 -3.35 -4.33
N ALA A 156 35.83 -4.63 -3.94
CA ALA A 156 36.13 -5.08 -2.58
C ALA A 156 37.61 -4.90 -2.23
N VAL A 157 38.52 -5.36 -3.11
CA VAL A 157 39.98 -5.21 -2.94
C VAL A 157 40.39 -3.73 -2.89
N ALA A 158 39.89 -2.90 -3.82
CA ALA A 158 40.21 -1.47 -3.85
C ALA A 158 39.72 -0.71 -2.60
N THR A 159 38.59 -1.12 -2.00
CA THR A 159 38.04 -0.45 -0.80
C THR A 159 38.63 -0.95 0.53
N CYS A 160 39.29 -2.11 0.56
CA CYS A 160 40.03 -2.58 1.74
C CYS A 160 41.18 -1.64 2.16
N LEU A 161 41.74 -0.85 1.23
CA LEU A 161 42.86 0.05 1.49
C LEU A 161 42.47 1.43 2.06
N VAL A 162 41.18 1.80 2.08
CA VAL A 162 40.74 3.19 2.38
C VAL A 162 39.83 3.29 3.62
N GLY A 163 40.12 2.45 4.62
CA GLY A 163 39.57 2.55 5.97
C GLY A 163 38.09 2.16 6.13
N ARG A 164 37.66 2.02 7.39
CA ARG A 164 36.38 1.39 7.79
C ARG A 164 35.10 1.95 7.14
N ARG A 165 35.08 3.22 6.70
CA ARG A 165 33.92 3.79 5.98
C ARG A 165 33.91 3.38 4.51
N ALA A 166 35.04 3.39 3.82
CA ALA A 166 35.10 2.98 2.41
C ALA A 166 34.76 1.49 2.25
N VAL A 167 35.21 0.63 3.16
CA VAL A 167 34.85 -0.80 3.18
C VAL A 167 33.33 -1.02 3.20
N VAL A 168 32.58 -0.25 4.01
CA VAL A 168 31.10 -0.36 4.05
C VAL A 168 30.46 0.13 2.76
N VAL A 169 30.98 1.20 2.15
CA VAL A 169 30.48 1.71 0.85
C VAL A 169 30.77 0.70 -0.27
N GLY A 170 32.00 0.18 -0.33
CA GLY A 170 32.44 -0.83 -1.29
C GLY A 170 31.67 -2.14 -1.16
N ALA A 171 31.41 -2.60 0.07
CA ALA A 171 30.58 -3.79 0.32
C ALA A 171 29.14 -3.60 -0.17
N VAL A 172 28.51 -2.43 0.06
CA VAL A 172 27.16 -2.13 -0.42
C VAL A 172 27.10 -2.01 -1.95
N ILE A 173 28.11 -1.40 -2.57
CA ILE A 173 28.21 -1.31 -4.04
C ILE A 173 28.47 -2.68 -4.66
N GLY A 174 29.41 -3.46 -4.12
CA GLY A 174 29.73 -4.81 -4.59
C GLY A 174 28.56 -5.78 -4.46
N ALA A 175 27.88 -5.78 -3.30
CA ALA A 175 26.66 -6.55 -3.09
C ALA A 175 25.52 -6.09 -4.01
N GLY A 176 25.37 -4.78 -4.23
CA GLY A 176 24.40 -4.23 -5.17
C GLY A 176 24.64 -4.69 -6.60
N LEU A 177 25.87 -4.58 -7.10
CA LEU A 177 26.28 -5.08 -8.42
C LEU A 177 26.01 -6.59 -8.56
N ALA A 178 26.40 -7.39 -7.55
CA ALA A 178 26.21 -8.83 -7.53
C ALA A 178 24.73 -9.23 -7.55
N ALA A 179 23.91 -8.65 -6.66
CA ALA A 179 22.47 -8.92 -6.59
C ALA A 179 21.73 -8.45 -7.86
N GLY A 180 22.11 -7.29 -8.40
CA GLY A 180 21.59 -6.78 -9.65
C GLY A 180 21.89 -7.69 -10.84
N SER A 181 23.11 -8.22 -10.95
CA SER A 181 23.48 -9.17 -12.00
C SER A 181 22.78 -10.51 -11.83
N ALA A 182 22.89 -11.14 -10.66
CA ALA A 182 22.31 -12.44 -10.37
C ALA A 182 20.79 -12.48 -10.62
N ALA A 183 20.09 -11.39 -10.30
CA ALA A 183 18.64 -11.31 -10.49
C ALA A 183 18.19 -11.07 -11.96
N TRP A 184 19.08 -10.68 -12.88
CA TRP A 184 18.75 -10.72 -14.32
C TRP A 184 19.13 -12.06 -14.97
N HIS A 185 20.18 -12.74 -14.48
CA HIS A 185 20.49 -14.13 -14.89
C HIS A 185 19.45 -15.14 -14.39
N GLY A 186 18.92 -14.99 -13.17
CA GLY A 186 17.85 -15.84 -12.62
C GLY A 186 16.51 -15.75 -13.36
N VAL A 187 16.41 -14.90 -14.39
CA VAL A 187 15.24 -14.66 -15.24
C VAL A 187 15.53 -15.16 -16.67
N ASP A 188 16.42 -16.15 -16.80
CA ASP A 188 16.68 -16.87 -18.04
C ASP A 188 15.39 -17.46 -18.64
N VAL A 189 15.32 -17.42 -19.97
CA VAL A 189 14.08 -17.61 -20.71
C VAL A 189 14.00 -19.06 -21.22
N PRO A 190 13.07 -19.89 -20.73
CA PRO A 190 12.89 -21.24 -21.27
C PRO A 190 12.43 -21.21 -22.72
N GLY A 191 12.70 -22.30 -23.45
CA GLY A 191 12.11 -22.53 -24.77
C GLY A 191 10.58 -22.59 -24.73
N VAL A 192 9.95 -22.62 -25.90
CA VAL A 192 8.52 -22.92 -25.98
C VAL A 192 8.32 -24.39 -25.60
N GLY A 193 7.35 -24.68 -24.73
CA GLY A 193 7.06 -26.03 -24.26
C GLY A 193 5.82 -26.08 -23.37
N GLU A 194 5.43 -27.27 -22.96
CA GLU A 194 4.37 -27.45 -21.97
C GLU A 194 4.83 -27.01 -20.57
N CYS A 195 3.90 -26.47 -19.79
CA CYS A 195 4.11 -26.05 -18.41
C CYS A 195 2.86 -26.35 -17.57
N SER A 196 2.27 -27.51 -17.82
CA SER A 196 1.10 -28.01 -17.09
C SER A 196 1.52 -28.49 -15.70
N GLY A 197 0.79 -28.09 -14.65
CA GLY A 197 1.17 -28.40 -13.27
C GLY A 197 0.38 -27.62 -12.22
N MET A 198 0.79 -27.76 -10.95
CA MET A 198 0.17 -27.04 -9.83
C MET A 198 0.66 -25.59 -9.79
N ALA A 199 -0.17 -24.69 -10.31
CA ALA A 199 0.14 -23.28 -10.47
C ALA A 199 -0.35 -22.46 -9.26
N VAL A 200 0.57 -21.74 -8.60
CA VAL A 200 0.24 -20.84 -7.47
C VAL A 200 -0.01 -19.43 -8.00
N LEU A 201 -1.20 -18.88 -7.79
CA LEU A 201 -1.49 -17.50 -8.17
C LEU A 201 -0.67 -16.52 -7.30
N ARG A 202 0.15 -15.68 -7.95
CA ARG A 202 0.95 -14.62 -7.32
C ARG A 202 0.27 -13.26 -7.40
N THR A 203 -0.59 -13.02 -8.40
CA THR A 203 -1.56 -11.91 -8.42
C THR A 203 -2.98 -12.44 -8.41
N ASP A 204 -3.95 -11.60 -8.06
CA ASP A 204 -5.34 -11.91 -8.37
C ASP A 204 -5.56 -11.89 -9.90
N PRO A 205 -6.54 -12.63 -10.44
CA PRO A 205 -6.84 -12.60 -11.87
C PRO A 205 -7.55 -11.31 -12.28
N GLU A 206 -7.05 -10.66 -13.33
CA GLU A 206 -7.72 -9.56 -14.04
C GLU A 206 -8.52 -10.12 -15.22
N SER A 207 -9.84 -9.88 -15.25
CA SER A 207 -10.70 -10.25 -16.39
C SER A 207 -11.04 -9.02 -17.22
N ARG A 208 -10.84 -9.08 -18.54
CA ARG A 208 -11.21 -8.01 -19.48
C ARG A 208 -11.85 -8.63 -20.73
N GLY A 209 -13.18 -8.52 -20.83
CA GLY A 209 -13.96 -9.28 -21.81
C GLY A 209 -13.78 -10.80 -21.61
N ALA A 210 -13.69 -11.54 -22.72
CA ALA A 210 -13.52 -13.00 -22.71
C ALA A 210 -12.08 -13.49 -22.43
N ARG A 211 -11.21 -12.65 -21.84
CA ARG A 211 -9.83 -12.97 -21.47
C ARG A 211 -9.57 -12.66 -19.99
N THR A 212 -9.02 -13.63 -19.28
CA THR A 212 -8.52 -13.45 -17.91
C THR A 212 -7.00 -13.65 -17.88
N THR A 213 -6.30 -12.76 -17.19
CA THR A 213 -4.84 -12.81 -17.02
C THR A 213 -4.45 -12.77 -15.55
N ALA A 214 -3.53 -13.64 -15.14
CA ALA A 214 -2.96 -13.67 -13.79
C ALA A 214 -1.45 -13.94 -13.87
N VAL A 215 -0.67 -13.52 -12.88
CA VAL A 215 0.68 -14.07 -12.68
C VAL A 215 0.53 -15.34 -11.85
N VAL A 216 0.97 -16.47 -12.39
CA VAL A 216 1.05 -17.76 -11.71
C VAL A 216 2.51 -18.18 -11.56
N GLU A 217 2.79 -19.04 -10.59
CA GLU A 217 4.10 -19.65 -10.39
C GLU A 217 3.96 -21.17 -10.50
N ILE A 218 4.74 -21.76 -11.41
CA ILE A 218 4.75 -23.19 -11.76
C ILE A 218 6.22 -23.61 -11.66
N ASP A 219 6.52 -24.64 -10.87
CA ASP A 219 7.89 -25.12 -10.61
C ASP A 219 8.88 -24.01 -10.20
N GLY A 220 8.40 -23.09 -9.35
CA GLY A 220 9.14 -21.91 -8.88
C GLY A 220 9.32 -20.78 -9.92
N ARG A 221 8.91 -21.00 -11.17
CA ARG A 221 9.03 -20.04 -12.28
C ARG A 221 7.71 -19.29 -12.49
N ARG A 222 7.75 -17.95 -12.62
CA ARG A 222 6.53 -17.15 -12.81
C ARG A 222 6.21 -16.92 -14.28
N TRP A 223 4.94 -17.06 -14.60
CA TRP A 223 4.37 -16.91 -15.93
C TRP A 223 3.12 -16.03 -15.88
N ARG A 224 2.90 -15.21 -16.91
CA ARG A 224 1.57 -14.60 -17.12
C ARG A 224 0.67 -15.68 -17.71
N ALA A 225 -0.16 -16.29 -16.89
CA ALA A 225 -1.30 -17.09 -17.35
C ALA A 225 -2.25 -16.20 -18.16
N ILE A 226 -2.66 -16.69 -19.32
CA ILE A 226 -3.67 -16.07 -20.19
C ILE A 226 -4.72 -17.13 -20.52
N ALA A 227 -5.91 -17.01 -19.94
CA ALA A 227 -7.05 -17.89 -20.20
C ALA A 227 -8.09 -17.17 -21.05
N HIS A 228 -8.70 -17.89 -22.00
CA HIS A 228 -9.69 -17.36 -22.94
C HIS A 228 -11.01 -18.14 -22.88
N GLY A 229 -12.10 -17.49 -23.32
CA GLY A 229 -13.39 -18.14 -23.53
C GLY A 229 -13.91 -18.87 -22.27
N ARG A 230 -14.27 -20.15 -22.39
CA ARG A 230 -14.81 -20.97 -21.29
C ARG A 230 -13.83 -21.17 -20.11
N VAL A 231 -12.52 -20.98 -20.33
CA VAL A 231 -11.48 -21.16 -19.31
C VAL A 231 -11.28 -19.90 -18.47
N SER A 232 -11.54 -18.71 -19.04
CA SER A 232 -11.41 -17.41 -18.37
C SER A 232 -12.21 -17.33 -17.05
N PRO A 233 -13.50 -17.70 -16.99
CA PRO A 233 -14.27 -17.73 -15.74
C PRO A 233 -13.76 -18.72 -14.68
N ARG A 234 -13.10 -19.82 -15.08
CA ARG A 234 -12.49 -20.77 -14.12
C ARG A 234 -11.26 -20.14 -13.46
N LEU A 235 -10.35 -19.56 -14.26
CA LEU A 235 -9.18 -18.84 -13.73
C LEU A 235 -9.61 -17.65 -12.84
N ALA A 236 -10.67 -16.93 -13.23
CA ALA A 236 -11.17 -15.76 -12.51
C ALA A 236 -11.76 -16.04 -11.10
N ARG A 237 -12.10 -17.30 -10.78
CA ARG A 237 -12.61 -17.69 -9.45
C ARG A 237 -11.50 -17.85 -8.40
N ALA A 238 -10.28 -18.19 -8.82
CA ALA A 238 -9.14 -18.34 -7.93
C ALA A 238 -8.61 -16.96 -7.46
N SER A 239 -8.03 -16.91 -6.27
CA SER A 239 -7.42 -15.70 -5.70
C SER A 239 -5.91 -15.85 -5.50
N ALA A 240 -5.16 -14.75 -5.41
CA ALA A 240 -3.73 -14.83 -5.12
C ALA A 240 -3.46 -15.56 -3.78
N GLY A 241 -2.39 -16.35 -3.75
CA GLY A 241 -2.09 -17.25 -2.64
C GLY A 241 -2.92 -18.53 -2.62
N GLU A 242 -3.65 -18.84 -3.70
CA GLU A 242 -4.25 -20.15 -3.94
C GLU A 242 -3.51 -20.89 -5.08
N SER A 243 -3.47 -22.21 -4.98
CA SER A 243 -3.01 -23.12 -6.04
C SER A 243 -4.19 -23.71 -6.79
N VAL A 244 -4.02 -23.89 -8.10
CA VAL A 244 -4.93 -24.58 -9.03
C VAL A 244 -4.09 -25.48 -9.94
N LEU A 245 -4.65 -26.58 -10.43
CA LEU A 245 -4.03 -27.34 -11.51
C LEU A 245 -4.33 -26.59 -12.82
N ILE A 246 -3.29 -26.33 -13.62
CA ILE A 246 -3.38 -25.65 -14.91
C ILE A 246 -2.74 -26.52 -15.98
N GLU A 247 -3.38 -26.60 -17.15
CA GLU A 247 -2.75 -27.04 -18.39
C GLU A 247 -2.41 -25.80 -19.22
N ALA A 248 -1.17 -25.69 -19.68
CA ALA A 248 -0.72 -24.53 -20.43
C ALA A 248 0.51 -24.81 -21.31
N THR A 249 0.60 -24.07 -22.42
CA THR A 249 1.82 -23.93 -23.21
C THR A 249 2.54 -22.64 -22.82
N CYS A 250 3.78 -22.75 -22.38
CA CYS A 250 4.63 -21.62 -22.00
C CYS A 250 5.48 -21.16 -23.18
N ALA A 251 5.64 -19.84 -23.29
CA ALA A 251 6.44 -19.21 -24.33
C ALA A 251 7.23 -18.00 -23.78
N PRO A 252 8.42 -17.71 -24.35
CA PRO A 252 9.20 -16.50 -24.09
C PRO A 252 8.38 -15.21 -24.08
N GLY A 253 8.58 -14.37 -23.06
CA GLY A 253 8.03 -13.00 -23.07
C GLY A 253 8.67 -12.18 -24.20
N ARG A 254 7.89 -11.86 -25.24
CA ARG A 254 8.32 -11.05 -26.41
C ARG A 254 7.69 -9.65 -26.38
N GLY A 255 8.35 -8.68 -27.01
CA GLY A 255 7.86 -7.31 -27.19
C GLY A 255 8.10 -6.36 -26.00
N ARG A 256 7.63 -5.11 -26.14
CA ARG A 256 7.95 -3.96 -25.24
C ARG A 256 7.68 -4.23 -23.75
N PHE A 257 6.67 -5.04 -23.41
CA PHE A 257 6.29 -5.32 -22.02
C PHE A 257 7.16 -6.37 -21.33
N ALA A 258 7.88 -7.22 -22.07
CA ALA A 258 8.68 -8.31 -21.51
C ALA A 258 9.68 -7.82 -20.44
N ARG A 259 10.29 -6.63 -20.61
CA ARG A 259 11.19 -6.05 -19.61
C ARG A 259 10.47 -5.64 -18.31
N MET A 260 9.23 -5.17 -18.39
CA MET A 260 8.39 -4.85 -17.23
C MET A 260 7.98 -6.13 -16.48
N ASP A 261 7.76 -7.21 -17.22
CA ASP A 261 7.35 -8.51 -16.68
C ASP A 261 8.51 -9.21 -15.95
N ARG A 262 9.72 -9.16 -16.52
CA ARG A 262 10.96 -9.63 -15.85
C ARG A 262 11.24 -8.91 -14.54
N VAL A 263 10.91 -7.61 -14.43
CA VAL A 263 10.97 -6.82 -13.19
C VAL A 263 9.93 -7.25 -12.13
N ARG A 264 8.99 -8.14 -12.48
CA ARG A 264 8.10 -8.86 -11.55
C ARG A 264 8.48 -10.35 -11.39
N HIS A 265 9.66 -10.73 -11.86
CA HIS A 265 10.19 -12.10 -11.98
C HIS A 265 9.41 -13.00 -12.95
N VAL A 266 8.65 -12.44 -13.89
CA VAL A 266 7.84 -13.19 -14.87
C VAL A 266 8.66 -13.46 -16.13
N LEU A 267 8.86 -14.74 -16.47
CA LEU A 267 9.71 -15.19 -17.58
C LEU A 267 9.04 -15.00 -18.95
N GLY A 268 7.72 -15.18 -19.00
CA GLY A 268 6.94 -15.14 -20.24
C GLY A 268 5.45 -15.37 -20.03
N THR A 269 4.79 -15.88 -21.06
CA THR A 269 3.35 -16.13 -21.09
C THR A 269 3.04 -17.62 -21.09
N ALA A 270 2.09 -18.03 -20.26
CA ALA A 270 1.47 -19.36 -20.28
C ALA A 270 0.09 -19.22 -20.92
N SER A 271 -0.11 -19.81 -22.10
CA SER A 271 -1.41 -19.87 -22.78
C SER A 271 -2.21 -21.04 -22.20
N VAL A 272 -3.28 -20.74 -21.47
CA VAL A 272 -3.97 -21.70 -20.59
C VAL A 272 -5.11 -22.39 -21.33
N THR A 273 -5.02 -23.72 -21.44
CA THR A 273 -6.02 -24.60 -22.08
C THR A 273 -7.04 -25.14 -21.07
N ALA A 274 -6.61 -25.48 -19.86
CA ALA A 274 -7.50 -25.94 -18.79
C ALA A 274 -7.08 -25.40 -17.40
N VAL A 275 -8.06 -25.33 -16.50
CA VAL A 275 -7.88 -24.94 -15.08
C VAL A 275 -8.84 -25.78 -14.24
N SER A 276 -8.36 -26.35 -13.12
CA SER A 276 -9.21 -27.08 -12.17
C SER A 276 -10.24 -26.18 -11.50
N GLU A 277 -11.45 -26.69 -11.28
CA GLU A 277 -12.50 -25.93 -10.59
C GLU A 277 -12.27 -25.77 -9.08
N VAL A 278 -11.41 -26.62 -8.50
CA VAL A 278 -10.94 -26.51 -7.12
C VAL A 278 -9.67 -25.65 -7.07
N SER A 279 -9.70 -24.57 -6.28
CA SER A 279 -8.49 -23.89 -5.78
C SER A 279 -8.24 -24.27 -4.32
N ARG A 280 -6.97 -24.21 -3.87
CA ARG A 280 -6.60 -24.46 -2.47
C ARG A 280 -5.63 -23.38 -1.95
N PRO A 281 -5.82 -22.80 -0.76
CA PRO A 281 -4.90 -21.79 -0.23
C PRO A 281 -3.54 -22.40 0.12
N VAL A 282 -2.44 -21.81 -0.36
CA VAL A 282 -1.09 -22.35 -0.13
C VAL A 282 -0.55 -22.10 1.28
N SER A 283 -1.23 -21.28 2.08
CA SER A 283 -0.90 -21.05 3.49
C SER A 283 -2.11 -20.56 4.29
N ARG A 284 -2.05 -20.74 5.62
CA ARG A 284 -3.04 -20.15 6.55
C ARG A 284 -3.10 -18.62 6.45
N VAL A 285 -1.96 -17.98 6.15
CA VAL A 285 -1.83 -16.54 5.95
C VAL A 285 -2.61 -16.09 4.71
N ALA A 286 -2.41 -16.76 3.56
CA ALA A 286 -3.16 -16.51 2.34
C ALA A 286 -4.66 -16.77 2.51
N LEU A 287 -5.05 -17.84 3.21
CA LEU A 287 -6.45 -18.12 3.55
C LEU A 287 -7.07 -16.99 4.39
N ALA A 288 -6.37 -16.50 5.42
CA ALA A 288 -6.84 -15.38 6.24
C ALA A 288 -6.97 -14.09 5.42
N SER A 289 -6.00 -13.80 4.55
CA SER A 289 -6.07 -12.66 3.62
C SER A 289 -7.25 -12.77 2.66
N ASN A 290 -7.45 -13.91 2.01
CA ASN A 290 -8.55 -14.11 1.05
C ASN A 290 -9.92 -14.14 1.73
N ARG A 291 -10.01 -14.62 2.98
CA ARG A 291 -11.20 -14.47 3.83
C ARG A 291 -11.49 -13.00 4.15
N LEU A 292 -10.50 -12.20 4.57
CA LEU A 292 -10.71 -10.77 4.83
C LEU A 292 -11.12 -10.01 3.55
N ARG A 293 -10.47 -10.27 2.40
CA ARG A 293 -10.88 -9.67 1.12
C ARG A 293 -12.35 -9.94 0.80
N ARG A 294 -12.80 -11.19 0.96
CA ARG A 294 -14.20 -11.57 0.75
C ARG A 294 -15.15 -10.95 1.77
N ALA A 295 -14.77 -10.89 3.05
CA ALA A 295 -15.55 -10.25 4.10
C ALA A 295 -15.74 -8.74 3.84
N LEU A 296 -14.68 -8.02 3.44
CA LEU A 296 -14.80 -6.60 3.07
C LEU A 296 -15.69 -6.39 1.84
N ALA A 297 -15.59 -7.25 0.83
CA ALA A 297 -16.46 -7.21 -0.35
C ALA A 297 -17.94 -7.48 -0.01
N GLN A 298 -18.20 -8.39 0.93
CA GLN A 298 -19.54 -8.73 1.42
C GLN A 298 -20.12 -7.63 2.31
N GLY A 299 -19.35 -7.10 3.26
CA GLY A 299 -19.78 -5.99 4.12
C GLY A 299 -19.99 -4.66 3.39
N ALA A 300 -19.54 -4.56 2.14
CA ALA A 300 -19.81 -3.46 1.23
C ALA A 300 -20.81 -3.82 0.12
N SER A 301 -21.51 -4.97 0.17
CA SER A 301 -22.35 -5.44 -0.95
C SER A 301 -23.55 -4.54 -1.25
N SER A 302 -24.03 -3.80 -0.24
CA SER A 302 -25.10 -2.79 -0.41
C SER A 302 -24.65 -1.51 -1.10
N MET A 303 -23.35 -1.27 -1.30
CA MET A 303 -22.86 -0.13 -2.06
C MET A 303 -23.05 -0.34 -3.57
N ASP A 304 -23.14 0.76 -4.32
CA ASP A 304 -23.08 0.73 -5.79
C ASP A 304 -21.75 0.15 -6.32
N GLY A 305 -21.75 -0.20 -7.61
CA GLY A 305 -20.62 -0.89 -8.24
C GLY A 305 -19.31 -0.08 -8.29
N GLU A 306 -19.38 1.23 -8.49
CA GLU A 306 -18.20 2.09 -8.64
C GLU A 306 -17.65 2.50 -7.27
N ASN A 307 -18.51 2.89 -6.33
CA ASN A 307 -18.11 3.18 -4.96
C ASN A 307 -17.56 1.93 -4.26
N ARG A 308 -18.13 0.73 -4.49
CA ARG A 308 -17.55 -0.52 -3.97
C ARG A 308 -16.19 -0.85 -4.60
N ALA A 309 -16.00 -0.58 -5.89
CA ALA A 309 -14.70 -0.76 -6.55
C ALA A 309 -13.63 0.24 -6.06
N LEU A 310 -14.03 1.48 -5.79
CA LEU A 310 -13.17 2.50 -5.19
C LEU A 310 -12.81 2.16 -3.74
N PHE A 311 -13.78 1.72 -2.94
CA PHE A 311 -13.60 1.24 -1.56
C PHE A 311 -12.58 0.09 -1.46
N MET A 312 -12.76 -0.93 -2.31
CA MET A 312 -11.89 -2.10 -2.35
C MET A 312 -10.48 -1.77 -2.84
N GLY A 313 -10.34 -0.89 -3.83
CA GLY A 313 -9.05 -0.33 -4.24
C GLY A 313 -8.37 0.45 -3.12
N LEU A 314 -9.11 1.36 -2.48
CA LEU A 314 -8.59 2.26 -1.45
C LEU A 314 -8.06 1.52 -0.22
N ILE A 315 -8.76 0.50 0.28
CA ILE A 315 -8.40 -0.18 1.52
C ILE A 315 -7.35 -1.29 1.29
N ILE A 316 -7.55 -2.14 0.27
CA ILE A 316 -6.77 -3.37 0.06
C ILE A 316 -6.11 -3.50 -1.32
N GLY A 317 -6.31 -2.54 -2.24
CA GLY A 317 -5.73 -2.59 -3.58
C GLY A 317 -6.37 -3.63 -4.47
N ASP A 318 -7.69 -3.76 -4.42
CA ASP A 318 -8.45 -4.52 -5.41
C ASP A 318 -9.06 -3.54 -6.43
N ASP A 319 -8.24 -3.11 -7.40
CA ASP A 319 -8.62 -2.17 -8.47
C ASP A 319 -9.32 -2.85 -9.65
N ARG A 320 -9.42 -4.19 -9.64
CA ARG A 320 -9.92 -5.03 -10.75
C ARG A 320 -11.34 -4.70 -11.22
N ALA A 321 -12.15 -4.08 -10.36
CA ALA A 321 -13.52 -3.67 -10.65
C ALA A 321 -13.66 -2.18 -11.06
N GLN A 322 -12.57 -1.41 -11.07
CA GLN A 322 -12.61 0.02 -11.42
C GLN A 322 -12.65 0.20 -12.95
N THR A 323 -13.50 1.13 -13.39
CA THR A 323 -13.64 1.50 -14.81
C THR A 323 -12.38 2.18 -15.34
N THR A 324 -12.08 2.03 -16.64
CA THR A 324 -10.92 2.69 -17.27
C THR A 324 -11.01 4.21 -17.17
N GLU A 325 -12.22 4.72 -17.09
CA GLU A 325 -12.61 6.12 -17.02
C GLU A 325 -12.33 6.67 -15.62
N THR A 326 -12.67 5.92 -14.57
CA THR A 326 -12.29 6.21 -13.19
C THR A 326 -10.78 6.18 -13.01
N ILE A 327 -10.09 5.15 -13.50
CA ILE A 327 -8.62 5.06 -13.44
C ILE A 327 -7.97 6.24 -14.17
N ALA A 328 -8.51 6.67 -15.32
CA ALA A 328 -8.06 7.85 -16.05
C ALA A 328 -8.35 9.16 -15.29
N ALA A 329 -9.51 9.28 -14.63
CA ALA A 329 -9.86 10.44 -13.82
C ALA A 329 -8.91 10.61 -12.63
N PHE A 330 -8.66 9.56 -11.84
CA PHE A 330 -7.73 9.61 -10.71
C PHE A 330 -6.28 9.89 -11.17
N ARG A 331 -5.87 9.40 -12.34
CA ARG A 331 -4.56 9.76 -12.94
C ARG A 331 -4.51 11.23 -13.34
N GLY A 332 -5.51 11.75 -14.04
CA GLY A 332 -5.60 13.16 -14.46
C GLY A 332 -5.67 14.13 -13.27
N ALA A 333 -6.30 13.73 -12.17
CA ALA A 333 -6.36 14.50 -10.92
C ALA A 333 -5.09 14.45 -10.06
N GLY A 334 -4.10 13.60 -10.39
CA GLY A 334 -2.95 13.34 -9.52
C GLY A 334 -3.27 12.50 -8.27
N LEU A 335 -4.44 11.85 -8.22
CA LEU A 335 -4.96 11.04 -7.11
C LEU A 335 -4.75 9.53 -7.29
N ALA A 336 -4.05 9.07 -8.33
CA ALA A 336 -3.84 7.64 -8.63
C ALA A 336 -3.06 6.83 -7.56
N HIS A 337 -2.63 7.47 -6.46
CA HIS A 337 -2.06 6.83 -5.27
C HIS A 337 -3.12 6.51 -4.19
N LEU A 338 -4.39 6.89 -4.42
CA LEU A 338 -5.55 6.51 -3.60
C LEU A 338 -6.26 5.27 -4.17
N THR A 339 -6.16 5.02 -5.46
CA THR A 339 -6.73 3.83 -6.13
C THR A 339 -5.87 2.57 -5.98
N ALA A 340 -4.66 2.70 -5.44
CA ALA A 340 -3.69 1.65 -5.17
C ALA A 340 -3.24 1.74 -3.70
N VAL A 341 -2.66 0.67 -3.11
CA VAL A 341 -2.35 0.69 -1.67
C VAL A 341 -1.14 1.56 -1.41
N SER A 342 -1.29 2.49 -0.49
CA SER A 342 -0.23 3.39 -0.06
C SER A 342 0.40 2.93 1.26
N GLY A 343 1.53 3.54 1.64
CA GLY A 343 2.08 3.37 2.99
C GLY A 343 1.17 3.93 4.10
N GLN A 344 0.23 4.83 3.76
CA GLN A 344 -0.73 5.41 4.70
C GLN A 344 -1.72 4.35 5.22
N ASN A 345 -2.03 3.34 4.40
CA ASN A 345 -2.87 2.20 4.81
C ASN A 345 -2.25 1.42 5.98
N ILE A 346 -0.91 1.24 6.00
CA ILE A 346 -0.21 0.61 7.13
C ILE A 346 -0.28 1.50 8.38
N THR A 347 -0.15 2.82 8.22
CA THR A 347 -0.31 3.77 9.32
C THR A 347 -1.72 3.67 9.93
N TYR A 348 -2.78 3.64 9.12
CA TYR A 348 -4.15 3.47 9.62
C TYR A 348 -4.39 2.09 10.26
N LEU A 349 -3.83 1.02 9.69
CA LEU A 349 -3.87 -0.32 10.30
C LEU A 349 -3.24 -0.31 11.71
N LEU A 350 -2.07 0.32 11.86
CA LEU A 350 -1.37 0.43 13.13
C LEU A 350 -2.04 1.40 14.12
N ILE A 351 -2.80 2.39 13.65
CA ILE A 351 -3.65 3.24 14.47
C ILE A 351 -4.87 2.45 14.96
N LEU A 352 -5.57 1.74 14.07
CA LEU A 352 -6.77 0.95 14.39
C LEU A 352 -6.46 -0.23 15.33
N ALA A 353 -5.34 -0.92 15.11
CA ALA A 353 -4.84 -1.93 16.03
C ALA A 353 -4.15 -1.34 17.26
N GLY A 354 -3.88 -0.03 17.29
CA GLY A 354 -3.11 0.67 18.32
C GLY A 354 -3.60 0.45 19.75
N PRO A 355 -4.91 0.58 20.06
CA PRO A 355 -5.46 0.31 21.38
C PRO A 355 -5.25 -1.15 21.83
N LEU A 356 -5.54 -2.12 20.95
CA LEU A 356 -5.36 -3.55 21.23
C LEU A 356 -3.88 -3.91 21.44
N LEU A 357 -2.99 -3.34 20.62
CA LEU A 357 -1.54 -3.45 20.77
C LEU A 357 -1.01 -2.75 22.03
N ALA A 358 -1.72 -1.77 22.59
CA ALA A 358 -1.33 -1.10 23.83
C ALA A 358 -1.61 -1.92 25.10
N LEU A 359 -2.51 -2.92 25.03
CA LEU A 359 -2.72 -3.90 26.11
C LEU A 359 -1.55 -4.90 26.23
N LEU A 360 -0.65 -4.94 25.24
CA LEU A 360 0.49 -5.86 25.20
C LEU A 360 1.78 -5.21 25.72
N GLY A 361 2.56 -5.98 26.49
CA GLY A 361 3.92 -5.60 26.89
C GLY A 361 4.87 -5.42 25.69
N ARG A 362 5.99 -4.73 25.89
CA ARG A 362 6.96 -4.29 24.85
C ARG A 362 7.26 -5.35 23.78
N TRP A 363 7.62 -6.56 24.17
CA TRP A 363 8.02 -7.62 23.25
C TRP A 363 6.84 -8.26 22.51
N PRO A 364 5.75 -8.73 23.17
CA PRO A 364 4.53 -9.14 22.47
C PRO A 364 3.96 -8.06 21.55
N ARG A 365 3.95 -6.78 21.96
CA ARG A 365 3.52 -5.65 21.13
C ARG A 365 4.35 -5.51 19.85
N LEU A 366 5.68 -5.67 19.95
CA LEU A 366 6.56 -5.69 18.78
C LEU A 366 6.25 -6.89 17.88
N VAL A 367 6.18 -8.11 18.42
CA VAL A 367 5.98 -9.33 17.62
C VAL A 367 4.61 -9.32 16.91
N VAL A 368 3.53 -8.97 17.61
CA VAL A 368 2.18 -8.87 17.03
C VAL A 368 2.10 -7.72 16.03
N GLY A 369 2.74 -6.57 16.30
CA GLY A 369 2.81 -5.45 15.36
C GLY A 369 3.57 -5.79 14.07
N LEU A 370 4.71 -6.47 14.17
CA LEU A 370 5.48 -6.97 13.01
C LEU A 370 4.68 -8.01 12.21
N GLY A 371 4.02 -8.95 12.90
CA GLY A 371 3.16 -9.96 12.28
C GLY A 371 1.96 -9.37 11.56
N LEU A 372 1.30 -8.36 12.15
CA LEU A 372 0.19 -7.62 11.55
C LEU A 372 0.61 -6.88 10.27
N VAL A 373 1.77 -6.20 10.30
CA VAL A 373 2.36 -5.54 9.12
C VAL A 373 2.72 -6.57 8.04
N GLY A 374 3.34 -7.70 8.41
CA GLY A 374 3.67 -8.78 7.47
C GLY A 374 2.44 -9.41 6.82
N TRP A 375 1.37 -9.64 7.58
CA TRP A 375 0.10 -10.11 7.05
C TRP A 375 -0.56 -9.10 6.11
N PHE A 376 -0.47 -7.80 6.42
CA PHE A 376 -0.99 -6.75 5.54
C PHE A 376 -0.28 -6.69 4.19
N VAL A 377 1.04 -6.96 4.14
CA VAL A 377 1.77 -7.12 2.87
C VAL A 377 1.19 -8.29 2.04
N VAL A 378 0.82 -9.41 2.66
CA VAL A 378 0.17 -10.55 1.96
C VAL A 378 -1.27 -10.22 1.53
N LEU A 379 -2.03 -9.50 2.37
CA LEU A 379 -3.38 -9.02 2.07
C LEU A 379 -3.40 -8.11 0.82
N THR A 380 -2.36 -7.31 0.65
CA THR A 380 -2.19 -6.31 -0.43
C THR A 380 -1.27 -6.78 -1.55
N ARG A 381 -1.11 -8.11 -1.69
CA ARG A 381 -0.41 -8.80 -2.78
C ARG A 381 1.04 -8.34 -2.99
N ALA A 382 1.70 -7.94 -1.91
CA ALA A 382 3.07 -7.43 -1.87
C ALA A 382 3.34 -6.25 -2.82
N GLU A 383 2.39 -5.31 -2.93
CA GLU A 383 2.57 -4.13 -3.76
C GLU A 383 3.83 -3.30 -3.33
N PRO A 384 4.70 -2.84 -4.26
CA PRO A 384 6.00 -2.25 -3.92
C PRO A 384 5.96 -0.99 -3.02
N SER A 385 4.85 -0.25 -3.06
CA SER A 385 4.53 0.83 -2.12
C SER A 385 4.45 0.33 -0.68
N VAL A 386 3.70 -0.76 -0.48
CA VAL A 386 3.43 -1.41 0.80
C VAL A 386 4.66 -2.12 1.33
N VAL A 387 5.41 -2.85 0.48
CA VAL A 387 6.65 -3.56 0.88
C VAL A 387 7.66 -2.60 1.52
N ARG A 388 7.87 -1.42 0.93
CA ARG A 388 8.73 -0.38 1.53
C ARG A 388 8.13 0.16 2.83
N ALA A 389 6.84 0.52 2.83
CA ALA A 389 6.21 1.10 4.01
C ALA A 389 6.22 0.11 5.20
N ALA A 390 6.06 -1.17 4.92
CA ALA A 390 6.23 -2.27 5.87
C ALA A 390 7.67 -2.33 6.38
N ALA A 391 8.69 -2.35 5.51
CA ALA A 391 10.09 -2.31 5.92
C ALA A 391 10.42 -1.07 6.78
N MET A 392 9.90 0.11 6.44
CA MET A 392 10.04 1.32 7.25
C MET A 392 9.36 1.20 8.62
N ALA A 393 8.16 0.61 8.68
CA ALA A 393 7.46 0.36 9.94
C ALA A 393 8.22 -0.65 10.82
N MET A 394 8.74 -1.75 10.24
CA MET A 394 9.55 -2.75 10.94
C MET A 394 10.84 -2.14 11.51
N VAL A 395 11.59 -1.38 10.69
CA VAL A 395 12.81 -0.67 11.12
C VAL A 395 12.52 0.35 12.22
N SER A 396 11.41 1.08 12.12
CA SER A 396 11.00 2.05 13.15
C SER A 396 10.61 1.35 14.45
N ALA A 397 9.79 0.31 14.38
CA ALA A 397 9.37 -0.47 15.55
C ALA A 397 10.55 -1.15 16.25
N LEU A 398 11.50 -1.71 15.49
CA LEU A 398 12.71 -2.33 16.04
C LEU A 398 13.63 -1.29 16.71
N THR A 399 13.88 -0.14 16.07
CA THR A 399 14.78 0.89 16.63
C THR A 399 14.21 1.57 17.88
N VAL A 400 12.89 1.77 17.95
CA VAL A 400 12.19 2.16 19.19
C VAL A 400 12.28 1.05 20.25
N SER A 401 12.05 -0.22 19.87
CA SER A 401 12.15 -1.37 20.78
C SER A 401 13.57 -1.71 21.25
N VAL A 402 14.60 -1.13 20.62
CA VAL A 402 16.02 -1.15 21.06
C VAL A 402 16.40 0.13 21.82
N GLY A 403 15.47 1.07 22.04
CA GLY A 403 15.73 2.31 22.78
C GLY A 403 16.69 3.26 22.06
N SER A 404 16.66 3.28 20.73
CA SER A 404 17.52 4.12 19.89
C SER A 404 16.76 4.58 18.65
N PRO A 405 15.72 5.44 18.80
CA PRO A 405 14.94 5.92 17.68
C PRO A 405 15.83 6.64 16.66
N ILE A 406 15.72 6.26 15.40
CA ILE A 406 16.40 6.92 14.28
C ILE A 406 15.43 7.82 13.53
N ASN A 407 15.95 8.92 12.97
CA ASN A 407 15.16 9.86 12.18
C ASN A 407 14.68 9.22 10.85
N GLY A 408 13.57 9.73 10.31
CA GLY A 408 12.92 9.17 9.11
C GLY A 408 13.79 9.11 7.86
N ARG A 409 14.84 9.95 7.75
CA ARG A 409 15.84 9.88 6.65
C ARG A 409 16.67 8.60 6.75
N SER A 410 17.16 8.29 7.96
CA SER A 410 17.87 7.04 8.25
C SER A 410 16.94 5.82 8.11
N VAL A 411 15.67 5.92 8.54
CA VAL A 411 14.68 4.84 8.33
C VAL A 411 14.51 4.54 6.84
N LEU A 412 14.32 5.57 6.00
CA LEU A 412 14.16 5.40 4.56
C LEU A 412 15.41 4.76 3.92
N ALA A 413 16.60 5.25 4.26
CA ALA A 413 17.85 4.72 3.73
C ALA A 413 18.05 3.22 4.07
N VAL A 414 17.81 2.84 5.34
CA VAL A 414 17.89 1.45 5.78
C VAL A 414 16.80 0.59 5.13
N ALA A 415 15.56 1.08 5.03
CA ALA A 415 14.46 0.35 4.41
C ALA A 415 14.70 0.11 2.90
N VAL A 416 15.28 1.07 2.18
CA VAL A 416 15.66 0.90 0.76
C VAL A 416 16.74 -0.18 0.63
N LEU A 417 17.80 -0.14 1.44
CA LEU A 417 18.86 -1.14 1.42
C LEU A 417 18.34 -2.56 1.76
N VAL A 418 17.48 -2.69 2.78
CA VAL A 418 16.88 -3.97 3.16
C VAL A 418 15.95 -4.51 2.06
N VAL A 419 15.10 -3.67 1.47
CA VAL A 419 14.19 -4.12 0.41
C VAL A 419 14.94 -4.53 -0.86
N LEU A 420 15.98 -3.79 -1.26
CA LEU A 420 16.82 -4.16 -2.42
C LEU A 420 17.72 -5.38 -2.18
N ALA A 421 18.03 -5.71 -0.91
CA ALA A 421 18.72 -6.95 -0.57
C ALA A 421 17.80 -8.19 -0.57
N VAL A 422 16.48 -7.99 -0.40
CA VAL A 422 15.47 -9.08 -0.47
C VAL A 422 14.96 -9.28 -1.89
N ASP A 423 14.67 -8.20 -2.63
CA ASP A 423 14.32 -8.26 -4.05
C ASP A 423 14.98 -7.10 -4.83
N PRO A 424 16.13 -7.33 -5.48
CA PRO A 424 16.80 -6.33 -6.29
C PRO A 424 16.01 -5.91 -7.54
N MET A 425 15.02 -6.70 -8.05
CA MET A 425 14.19 -6.26 -9.18
C MET A 425 13.38 -5.00 -8.84
N LEU A 426 13.05 -4.79 -7.57
CA LEU A 426 12.37 -3.58 -7.11
C LEU A 426 13.16 -2.30 -7.43
N ALA A 427 14.47 -2.36 -7.66
CA ALA A 427 15.24 -1.22 -8.16
C ALA A 427 14.69 -0.66 -9.48
N TRP A 428 14.11 -1.48 -10.36
CA TRP A 428 13.50 -1.06 -11.63
C TRP A 428 11.98 -0.81 -11.52
N SER A 429 11.35 -1.12 -10.38
CA SER A 429 9.92 -0.92 -10.18
C SER A 429 9.56 0.58 -10.12
N VAL A 430 8.71 1.02 -11.04
CA VAL A 430 8.19 2.41 -11.09
C VAL A 430 7.47 2.78 -9.79
N GLY A 431 6.65 1.87 -9.25
CA GLY A 431 5.92 2.09 -8.00
C GLY A 431 6.86 2.25 -6.79
N PHE A 432 7.94 1.46 -6.74
CA PHE A 432 8.98 1.60 -5.72
C PHE A 432 9.72 2.93 -5.87
N ALA A 433 10.14 3.29 -7.09
CA ALA A 433 10.83 4.54 -7.39
C ALA A 433 10.00 5.80 -7.04
N LEU A 434 8.73 5.86 -7.47
CA LEU A 434 7.79 6.91 -7.10
C LEU A 434 7.62 7.00 -5.58
N SER A 435 7.36 5.87 -4.93
CA SER A 435 6.96 5.88 -3.51
C SER A 435 8.15 6.10 -2.57
N VAL A 436 9.38 5.71 -2.94
CA VAL A 436 10.61 6.23 -2.29
C VAL A 436 10.78 7.72 -2.57
N GLY A 437 10.64 8.16 -3.82
CA GLY A 437 10.76 9.57 -4.22
C GLY A 437 9.85 10.51 -3.42
N ALA A 438 8.58 10.15 -3.25
CA ALA A 438 7.63 10.87 -2.40
C ALA A 438 8.11 10.94 -0.94
N THR A 439 8.62 9.82 -0.40
CA THR A 439 9.08 9.73 1.00
C THR A 439 10.36 10.54 1.23
N ALA A 440 11.27 10.57 0.25
CA ALA A 440 12.45 11.45 0.26
C ALA A 440 12.05 12.92 0.10
N GLY A 441 11.05 13.21 -0.74
CA GLY A 441 10.39 14.50 -0.84
C GLY A 441 9.95 15.01 0.52
N LEU A 442 9.11 14.26 1.24
CA LEU A 442 8.70 14.62 2.60
C LEU A 442 9.89 14.80 3.56
N ALA A 443 10.77 13.81 3.64
CA ALA A 443 11.81 13.78 4.68
C ALA A 443 12.90 14.86 4.50
N TRP A 444 13.11 15.38 3.29
CA TRP A 444 14.07 16.47 3.02
C TRP A 444 13.41 17.84 2.75
N LEU A 445 12.22 17.89 2.14
CA LEU A 445 11.61 19.15 1.66
C LEU A 445 10.50 19.70 2.56
N SER A 446 9.77 18.88 3.35
CA SER A 446 8.65 19.41 4.15
C SER A 446 9.06 20.46 5.17
N VAL A 447 10.22 20.31 5.83
CA VAL A 447 10.72 21.31 6.79
C VAL A 447 11.10 22.65 6.12
N PRO A 448 11.96 22.71 5.08
CA PRO A 448 12.26 23.97 4.43
C PRO A 448 11.05 24.58 3.71
N LEU A 449 10.18 23.78 3.07
CA LEU A 449 8.94 24.30 2.47
C LEU A 449 7.98 24.88 3.53
N GLY A 450 7.87 24.24 4.71
CA GLY A 450 7.12 24.79 5.84
C GLY A 450 7.64 26.16 6.29
N ARG A 451 8.96 26.35 6.35
CA ARG A 451 9.57 27.66 6.63
C ARG A 451 9.33 28.70 5.53
N LEU A 452 9.12 28.29 4.27
CA LEU A 452 8.82 29.18 3.15
C LEU A 452 7.35 29.63 3.09
N VAL A 453 6.42 28.80 3.56
CA VAL A 453 4.96 29.01 3.47
C VAL A 453 4.34 29.49 4.79
N GLY A 454 5.00 29.22 5.93
CA GLY A 454 4.52 29.57 7.27
C GLY A 454 3.68 28.48 7.94
N SER A 455 3.23 28.74 9.16
CA SER A 455 2.57 27.78 10.06
C SER A 455 1.04 27.69 9.91
N SER A 456 0.48 28.08 8.77
CA SER A 456 -0.97 28.09 8.57
C SER A 456 -1.57 26.67 8.46
N ARG A 457 -2.85 26.51 8.82
CA ARG A 457 -3.58 25.23 8.63
C ARG A 457 -3.53 24.75 7.17
N MET A 458 -3.54 25.68 6.21
CA MET A 458 -3.43 25.37 4.79
C MET A 458 -2.01 24.89 4.40
N ALA A 459 -0.97 25.50 4.99
CA ALA A 459 0.41 25.05 4.80
C ALA A 459 0.61 23.60 5.29
N ALA A 460 0.00 23.21 6.41
CA ALA A 460 0.09 21.86 6.96
C ALA A 460 -0.40 20.76 5.99
N VAL A 461 -1.29 21.08 5.04
CA VAL A 461 -1.80 20.13 4.02
C VAL A 461 -1.09 20.31 2.66
N LEU A 462 -0.82 21.54 2.26
CA LEU A 462 -0.14 21.84 0.99
C LEU A 462 1.34 21.45 1.00
N VAL A 463 2.07 21.67 2.11
CA VAL A 463 3.52 21.43 2.18
C VAL A 463 3.89 19.96 2.03
N PRO A 464 3.26 18.98 2.71
CA PRO A 464 3.52 17.56 2.47
C PRO A 464 3.18 17.15 1.02
N THR A 465 2.09 17.68 0.47
CA THR A 465 1.64 17.41 -0.91
C THR A 465 2.69 17.90 -1.92
N LEU A 466 3.14 19.16 -1.80
CA LEU A 466 4.18 19.74 -2.64
C LEU A 466 5.53 19.01 -2.48
N ALA A 467 5.90 18.65 -1.26
CA ALA A 467 7.11 17.87 -0.99
C ALA A 467 7.08 16.50 -1.69
N ALA A 468 5.96 15.77 -1.62
CA ALA A 468 5.77 14.50 -2.31
C ALA A 468 5.81 14.64 -3.83
N GLN A 469 5.18 15.68 -4.38
CA GLN A 469 5.13 15.93 -5.82
C GLN A 469 6.50 16.33 -6.39
N ILE A 470 7.27 17.18 -5.70
CA ILE A 470 8.67 17.48 -6.09
C ILE A 470 9.54 16.22 -6.02
N GLY A 471 9.36 15.39 -4.99
CA GLY A 471 10.09 14.13 -4.83
C GLY A 471 9.75 13.04 -5.85
N THR A 472 8.55 13.09 -6.45
CA THR A 472 8.11 12.15 -7.50
C THR A 472 8.32 12.67 -8.91
N ALA A 473 8.38 13.99 -9.11
CA ALA A 473 8.43 14.64 -10.42
C ALA A 473 9.44 14.02 -11.41
N PRO A 474 10.69 13.69 -11.04
CA PRO A 474 11.64 13.10 -12.00
C PRO A 474 11.16 11.75 -12.56
N VAL A 475 10.52 10.92 -11.74
CA VAL A 475 9.99 9.62 -12.16
C VAL A 475 8.67 9.79 -12.92
N SER A 476 7.78 10.65 -12.43
CA SER A 476 6.48 10.92 -13.08
C SER A 476 6.64 11.50 -14.49
N LEU A 477 7.55 12.46 -14.67
CA LEU A 477 7.82 13.09 -15.97
C LEU A 477 8.48 12.11 -16.95
N VAL A 478 9.44 11.29 -16.50
CA VAL A 478 10.11 10.29 -17.36
C VAL A 478 9.21 9.13 -17.74
N VAL A 479 8.28 8.70 -16.86
CA VAL A 479 7.44 7.50 -17.11
C VAL A 479 6.06 7.84 -17.67
N PHE A 480 5.45 8.95 -17.28
CA PHE A 480 4.09 9.35 -17.68
C PHE A 480 4.04 10.63 -18.51
N GLY A 481 5.18 11.26 -18.81
CA GLY A 481 5.28 12.52 -19.57
C GLY A 481 4.66 13.75 -18.88
N THR A 482 4.04 13.58 -17.71
CA THR A 482 3.15 14.57 -17.08
C THR A 482 3.17 14.46 -15.57
N LEU A 483 2.84 15.58 -14.90
CA LEU A 483 2.60 15.66 -13.47
C LEU A 483 1.46 16.69 -13.25
N PRO A 484 0.24 16.29 -12.86
CA PRO A 484 -0.89 17.22 -12.79
C PRO A 484 -0.77 18.23 -11.65
N VAL A 485 -0.64 19.53 -11.96
CA VAL A 485 -0.64 20.63 -10.97
C VAL A 485 -1.92 20.65 -10.15
N VAL A 486 -3.06 20.30 -10.77
CA VAL A 486 -4.37 20.22 -10.10
C VAL A 486 -4.37 19.28 -8.89
N GLY A 487 -3.43 18.31 -8.86
CA GLY A 487 -3.19 17.45 -7.70
C GLY A 487 -2.84 18.22 -6.43
N LEU A 488 -2.27 19.43 -6.50
CA LEU A 488 -2.01 20.27 -5.32
C LEU A 488 -3.30 20.75 -4.63
N VAL A 489 -4.42 20.81 -5.35
CA VAL A 489 -5.75 21.15 -4.81
C VAL A 489 -6.58 19.89 -4.54
N ALA A 490 -6.53 18.91 -5.45
CA ALA A 490 -7.29 17.66 -5.31
C ALA A 490 -6.85 16.83 -4.09
N ASN A 491 -5.55 16.80 -3.76
CA ASN A 491 -5.05 16.06 -2.60
C ASN A 491 -5.61 16.58 -1.25
N PRO A 492 -5.54 17.88 -0.92
CA PRO A 492 -6.22 18.44 0.25
C PRO A 492 -7.70 18.11 0.39
N LEU A 493 -8.43 17.96 -0.72
CA LEU A 493 -9.87 17.67 -0.73
C LEU A 493 -10.19 16.17 -0.62
N ALA A 494 -9.36 15.29 -1.20
CA ALA A 494 -9.61 13.86 -1.26
C ALA A 494 -8.92 13.06 -0.14
N VAL A 495 -7.65 13.36 0.19
CA VAL A 495 -6.83 12.54 1.09
C VAL A 495 -7.37 12.47 2.54
N PRO A 496 -7.91 13.56 3.15
CA PRO A 496 -8.51 13.47 4.48
C PRO A 496 -9.77 12.59 4.51
N VAL A 497 -10.62 12.71 3.49
CA VAL A 497 -11.85 11.92 3.34
C VAL A 497 -11.53 10.45 3.10
N ALA A 498 -10.54 10.17 2.25
CA ALA A 498 -10.00 8.83 2.05
C ALA A 498 -9.47 8.22 3.36
N GLY A 499 -8.86 9.03 4.22
CA GLY A 499 -8.45 8.62 5.57
C GLY A 499 -9.62 8.18 6.45
N VAL A 500 -10.72 8.93 6.44
CA VAL A 500 -11.96 8.56 7.16
C VAL A 500 -12.55 7.24 6.61
N VAL A 501 -12.58 7.07 5.29
CA VAL A 501 -13.05 5.83 4.66
C VAL A 501 -12.15 4.64 5.05
N MET A 502 -10.82 4.80 5.12
CA MET A 502 -9.93 3.73 5.59
C MET A 502 -10.14 3.37 7.07
N THR A 503 -10.37 4.36 7.96
CA THR A 503 -10.52 4.10 9.41
C THR A 503 -11.89 3.56 9.79
N LEU A 504 -12.98 4.02 9.15
CA LEU A 504 -14.34 3.54 9.41
C LEU A 504 -14.73 2.34 8.54
N GLY A 505 -14.20 2.25 7.31
CA GLY A 505 -14.61 1.24 6.33
C GLY A 505 -14.30 -0.20 6.76
N ILE A 506 -13.11 -0.45 7.30
CA ILE A 506 -12.69 -1.77 7.79
C ILE A 506 -13.64 -2.26 8.92
N PRO A 507 -13.82 -1.54 10.05
CA PRO A 507 -14.69 -2.01 11.12
C PRO A 507 -16.17 -2.07 10.71
N LEU A 508 -16.67 -1.11 9.92
CA LEU A 508 -18.07 -1.12 9.48
C LEU A 508 -18.40 -2.31 8.57
N SER A 509 -17.57 -2.58 7.55
CA SER A 509 -17.80 -3.74 6.67
C SER A 509 -17.63 -5.07 7.41
N LEU A 510 -16.70 -5.17 8.38
CA LEU A 510 -16.58 -6.35 9.23
C LEU A 510 -17.80 -6.53 10.14
N ALA A 511 -18.35 -5.44 10.70
CA ALA A 511 -19.59 -5.50 11.49
C ALA A 511 -20.79 -5.94 10.64
N ALA A 512 -20.89 -5.48 9.38
CA ALA A 512 -21.95 -5.91 8.46
C ALA A 512 -21.86 -7.39 8.04
N VAL A 513 -20.68 -8.02 8.07
CA VAL A 513 -20.56 -9.48 7.88
C VAL A 513 -21.06 -10.27 9.09
N VAL A 514 -20.90 -9.73 10.30
CA VAL A 514 -21.41 -10.35 11.54
C VAL A 514 -22.92 -10.09 11.73
N CYS A 515 -23.40 -8.92 11.32
CA CYS A 515 -24.80 -8.52 11.36
C CYS A 515 -25.24 -7.97 9.98
N PRO A 516 -25.71 -8.84 9.07
CA PRO A 516 -26.10 -8.46 7.71
C PRO A 516 -27.07 -7.27 7.58
N PRO A 517 -28.05 -7.05 8.51
CA PRO A 517 -28.88 -5.85 8.51
C PRO A 517 -28.15 -4.51 8.61
N LEU A 518 -26.86 -4.48 9.02
CA LEU A 518 -26.05 -3.26 9.02
C LEU A 518 -25.50 -2.89 7.63
N SER A 519 -25.49 -3.79 6.64
CA SER A 519 -24.90 -3.53 5.31
C SER A 519 -25.43 -2.26 4.63
N PRO A 520 -26.75 -1.94 4.64
CA PRO A 520 -27.24 -0.67 4.12
C PRO A 520 -26.69 0.55 4.88
N SER A 521 -26.54 0.46 6.20
CA SER A 521 -25.95 1.53 7.02
C SER A 521 -24.47 1.77 6.69
N VAL A 522 -23.73 0.72 6.33
CA VAL A 522 -22.34 0.85 5.85
C VAL A 522 -22.27 1.62 4.53
N ALA A 523 -23.21 1.39 3.61
CA ALA A 523 -23.33 2.16 2.37
C ALA A 523 -23.66 3.65 2.66
N VAL A 524 -24.72 3.92 3.42
CA VAL A 524 -25.14 5.29 3.79
C VAL A 524 -24.03 6.12 4.47
N VAL A 525 -23.16 5.49 5.27
CA VAL A 525 -22.05 6.18 5.94
C VAL A 525 -20.84 6.43 5.02
N LEU A 526 -20.59 5.57 4.03
CA LEU A 526 -19.33 5.57 3.27
C LEU A 526 -19.48 6.03 1.81
N GLU A 527 -20.63 5.78 1.16
CA GLU A 527 -20.88 6.21 -0.22
C GLU A 527 -20.81 7.73 -0.42
N PRO A 528 -21.27 8.61 0.50
CA PRO A 528 -21.08 10.05 0.34
C PRO A 528 -19.60 10.45 0.33
N ALA A 529 -18.78 9.77 1.13
CA ALA A 529 -17.34 10.00 1.22
C ALA A 529 -16.58 9.46 -0.01
N LEU A 530 -16.96 8.28 -0.50
CA LEU A 530 -16.42 7.68 -1.74
C LEU A 530 -16.82 8.51 -2.97
N SER A 531 -18.10 8.90 -3.07
CA SER A 531 -18.64 9.74 -4.14
C SER A 531 -17.98 11.12 -4.16
N TRP A 532 -17.68 11.70 -2.99
CA TRP A 532 -16.89 12.94 -2.91
C TRP A 532 -15.50 12.78 -3.51
N ILE A 533 -14.77 11.71 -3.16
CA ILE A 533 -13.43 11.43 -3.71
C ILE A 533 -13.50 11.22 -5.23
N ALA A 534 -14.49 10.46 -5.71
CA ALA A 534 -14.73 10.24 -7.14
C ALA A 534 -15.08 11.54 -7.88
N HIS A 535 -15.94 12.39 -7.31
CA HIS A 535 -16.29 13.69 -7.89
C HIS A 535 -15.09 14.64 -7.93
N VAL A 536 -14.30 14.73 -6.85
CA VAL A 536 -13.06 15.52 -6.83
C VAL A 536 -12.10 15.02 -7.92
N ALA A 537 -11.94 13.71 -8.10
CA ALA A 537 -11.12 13.15 -9.17
C ALA A 537 -11.65 13.48 -10.57
N ALA A 538 -12.95 13.33 -10.81
CA ALA A 538 -13.59 13.63 -12.09
C ALA A 538 -13.48 15.11 -12.46
N THR A 539 -13.83 16.01 -11.53
CA THR A 539 -13.79 17.47 -11.73
C THR A 539 -12.36 17.98 -11.87
N ALA A 540 -11.42 17.52 -11.03
CA ALA A 540 -10.00 17.86 -11.16
C ALA A 540 -9.39 17.38 -12.49
N SER A 541 -9.77 16.18 -12.97
CA SER A 541 -9.30 15.67 -14.28
C SER A 541 -9.88 16.46 -15.45
N ARG A 542 -11.12 16.95 -15.35
CA ARG A 542 -11.77 17.78 -16.39
C ARG A 542 -11.21 19.20 -16.46
N VAL A 543 -11.09 19.87 -15.30
CA VAL A 543 -10.65 21.28 -15.18
C VAL A 543 -9.12 21.42 -15.17
N GLY A 544 -8.40 20.36 -14.80
CA GLY A 544 -6.94 20.37 -14.70
C GLY A 544 -6.25 20.72 -16.03
N PRO A 545 -5.32 21.69 -16.04
CA PRO A 545 -4.60 22.08 -17.26
C PRO A 545 -3.76 20.93 -17.81
N ARG A 546 -3.61 20.87 -19.14
CA ARG A 546 -2.92 19.78 -19.85
C ARG A 546 -1.90 20.33 -20.83
N GLY A 547 -0.74 19.68 -20.95
CA GLY A 547 0.35 20.17 -21.80
C GLY A 547 1.04 21.41 -21.22
N TRP A 548 1.34 22.40 -22.08
CA TRP A 548 2.17 23.56 -21.72
C TRP A 548 1.65 24.43 -20.56
N PRO A 549 0.34 24.67 -20.33
CA PRO A 549 -0.11 25.49 -19.20
C PRO A 549 0.18 24.81 -17.85
N ASN A 550 0.13 23.47 -17.81
CA ASN A 550 0.50 22.69 -16.63
C ASN A 550 2.02 22.79 -16.35
N ALA A 551 2.84 22.83 -17.39
CA ALA A 551 4.28 23.07 -17.24
C ALA A 551 4.58 24.51 -16.76
N LEU A 552 3.90 25.52 -17.30
CA LEU A 552 4.05 26.91 -16.85
C LEU A 552 3.66 27.09 -15.37
N LEU A 553 2.56 26.47 -14.92
CA LEU A 553 2.16 26.53 -13.52
C LEU A 553 3.18 25.82 -12.60
N TRP A 554 3.77 24.70 -13.03
CA TRP A 554 4.91 24.10 -12.31
C TRP A 554 6.11 25.04 -12.22
N CYS A 555 6.47 25.73 -13.31
CA CYS A 555 7.54 26.73 -13.30
C CYS A 555 7.22 27.91 -12.37
N ALA A 556 5.98 28.43 -12.41
CA ALA A 556 5.52 29.53 -11.56
C ALA A 556 5.52 29.18 -10.06
N LEU A 557 5.30 27.90 -9.70
CA LEU A 557 5.43 27.40 -8.33
C LEU A 557 6.89 27.12 -7.95
N ALA A 558 7.71 26.60 -8.88
CA ALA A 558 9.09 26.24 -8.62
C ALA A 558 10.02 27.45 -8.47
N VAL A 559 9.86 28.50 -9.28
CA VAL A 559 10.77 29.67 -9.29
C VAL A 559 10.79 30.41 -7.94
N PRO A 560 9.65 30.79 -7.31
CA PRO A 560 9.66 31.44 -6.00
C PRO A 560 10.26 30.56 -4.90
N VAL A 561 10.00 29.25 -4.95
CA VAL A 561 10.55 28.27 -4.00
C VAL A 561 12.08 28.19 -4.15
N LEU A 562 12.59 27.99 -5.36
CA LEU A 562 14.03 27.91 -5.63
C LEU A 562 14.75 29.23 -5.30
N TRP A 563 14.14 30.38 -5.59
CA TRP A 563 14.68 31.71 -5.27
C TRP A 563 14.77 31.95 -3.76
N ARG A 564 13.70 31.66 -3.00
CA ARG A 564 13.70 31.73 -1.53
C ARG A 564 14.71 30.74 -0.91
N LEU A 565 14.81 29.52 -1.43
CA LEU A 565 15.80 28.52 -0.98
C LEU A 565 17.25 28.95 -1.26
N ARG A 566 17.52 29.66 -2.36
CA ARG A 566 18.84 30.25 -2.63
C ARG A 566 19.15 31.40 -1.67
N ARG A 567 18.24 32.37 -1.51
CA ARG A 567 18.42 33.50 -0.56
C ARG A 567 18.61 33.01 0.88
N GLY A 568 17.84 32.02 1.32
CA GLY A 568 17.97 31.43 2.66
C GLY A 568 19.31 30.72 2.93
N ARG A 569 20.04 30.27 1.90
CA ARG A 569 21.41 29.77 2.05
C ARG A 569 22.43 30.90 2.12
N ALA A 570 22.28 31.91 1.25
CA ALA A 570 23.16 33.07 1.22
C ALA A 570 23.16 33.83 2.56
N ALA A 571 21.98 34.04 3.17
CA ALA A 571 21.89 34.67 4.49
C ALA A 571 22.64 33.91 5.59
N VAL A 572 22.68 32.56 5.52
CA VAL A 572 23.39 31.70 6.48
C VAL A 572 24.91 31.65 6.22
N HIS A 573 25.37 31.98 5.00
CA HIS A 573 26.80 32.13 4.68
C HIS A 573 27.30 33.59 4.85
N ALA A 574 26.45 34.48 5.34
CA ALA A 574 26.75 35.88 5.64
C ALA A 574 26.64 36.20 7.15
N THR A 575 26.45 35.17 7.99
CA THR A 575 26.19 35.28 9.44
C THR A 575 26.97 34.25 10.27
N GLY A 576 27.99 33.63 9.67
CA GLY A 576 28.93 32.68 10.27
C GLY A 576 30.08 32.41 9.31
#